data_AF-A0A258ZG55-F1
#
_entry.id   AF-A0A258ZG55-F1
#
_cell.length_a   1.000
_cell.length_b   1.000
_cell.length_c   1.000
_cell.angle_alpha   90.00
_cell.angle_beta   90.00
_cell.angle_gamma   90.00
#
_symmetry.space_group_name_H-M   'P 1'
#
loop_
_entity.id
_entity.type
_entity.pdbx_description
1 polymer ?
#
loop_
_entity_poly.entity_id
_entity_poly.type
_entity_poly.pdbx_seq_one_letter_code
_entity_poly.pdbx_strand_id
1 'polypeptide(L)'
;MTIEQKKLLQQEPRLIERYVRLLIYRNARRASRFIMRRVLPLKEREREKAIASTLAEYAKQTAKSRRYNFESSAVLFNLALFFLIADRDIQAVKIDALTHPDPWKRSLCARIILLTIHELDMDKVAGGKLRAALANAGVTEEAKRQATQALRTIRSAQQRAQKQFTFLRNATIAHRDPDALLQYSSIVQINELEVLRISGEFYEGTRLFLDVLPKLVIQVGTLPGLFKQLRARSNMNADNHNTQEADIPAD
;
A
#
# COMPACT_ATOMS: atom_id res chain seq x y z
N MET A 1 -38.88 -3.45 35.25
CA MET A 1 -37.48 -3.32 35.72
C MET A 1 -36.93 -4.70 36.06
N THR A 2 -35.87 -5.14 35.39
CA THR A 2 -35.18 -6.39 35.73
C THR A 2 -34.45 -6.27 37.06
N ILE A 3 -34.23 -7.38 37.76
CA ILE A 3 -33.58 -7.43 39.10
C ILE A 3 -32.21 -6.74 39.08
N GLU A 4 -31.48 -6.81 37.97
CA GLU A 4 -30.20 -6.13 37.76
C GLU A 4 -30.32 -4.59 37.73
N GLN A 5 -31.41 -4.04 37.16
CA GLN A 5 -31.64 -2.59 37.12
C GLN A 5 -31.87 -2.01 38.52
N LYS A 6 -32.48 -2.79 39.42
CA LYS A 6 -32.68 -2.40 40.82
C LYS A 6 -31.37 -2.40 41.62
N LYS A 7 -30.46 -3.34 41.35
CA LYS A 7 -29.12 -3.40 41.98
C LYS A 7 -28.20 -2.24 41.54
N LEU A 8 -28.27 -1.82 40.27
CA LEU A 8 -27.50 -0.69 39.73
C LEU A 8 -27.88 0.66 40.36
N LEU A 9 -29.17 0.87 40.69
CA LEU A 9 -29.65 2.10 41.32
C LEU A 9 -29.29 2.23 42.80
N GLN A 10 -28.83 1.15 43.44
CA GLN A 10 -28.37 1.13 44.83
C GLN A 10 -26.85 1.35 44.97
N GLN A 11 -26.12 1.50 43.86
CA GLN A 11 -24.67 1.73 43.85
C GLN A 11 -24.31 3.22 43.94
N GLU A 12 -23.06 3.53 44.32
CA GLU A 12 -22.57 4.91 44.38
C GLU A 12 -22.83 5.67 43.06
N PRO A 13 -23.28 6.94 43.12
CA PRO A 13 -23.61 7.73 41.93
C PRO A 13 -22.49 7.79 40.89
N ARG A 14 -21.23 7.80 41.35
CA ARG A 14 -20.02 7.80 40.50
C ARG A 14 -19.85 6.52 39.68
N LEU A 15 -20.24 5.36 40.21
CA LEU A 15 -20.17 4.07 39.51
C LEU A 15 -21.24 3.99 38.43
N ILE A 16 -22.45 4.50 38.71
CA ILE A 16 -23.55 4.59 37.76
C ILE A 16 -23.15 5.51 36.60
N GLU A 17 -22.58 6.68 36.87
CA GLU A 17 -22.14 7.62 35.84
C GLU A 17 -21.07 6.99 34.92
N ARG A 18 -20.08 6.30 35.50
CA ARG A 18 -19.06 5.57 34.74
C ARG A 18 -19.67 4.47 33.87
N TYR A 19 -20.59 3.68 34.42
CA TYR A 19 -21.26 2.60 33.69
C TYR A 19 -22.10 3.13 32.54
N VAL A 20 -22.91 4.17 32.77
CA VAL A 20 -23.72 4.83 31.74
C VAL A 20 -22.84 5.41 30.65
N ARG A 21 -21.74 6.09 31.00
CA ARG A 21 -20.76 6.62 30.04
C ARG A 21 -20.17 5.51 29.16
N LEU A 22 -19.79 4.38 29.75
CA LEU A 22 -19.28 3.22 29.02
C LEU A 22 -20.34 2.61 28.09
N LEU A 23 -21.58 2.50 28.56
CA LEU A 23 -22.69 1.97 27.77
C LEU A 23 -23.01 2.88 26.57
N ILE A 24 -23.11 4.19 26.80
CA ILE A 24 -23.30 5.20 25.75
C ILE A 24 -22.16 5.12 24.75
N TYR A 25 -20.91 5.12 25.20
CA TYR A 25 -19.75 5.03 24.31
C TYR A 25 -19.76 3.74 23.47
N ARG A 26 -20.09 2.60 24.09
CA ARG A 26 -20.17 1.31 23.39
C ARG A 26 -21.28 1.30 22.34
N ASN A 27 -22.45 1.84 22.66
CA ASN A 27 -23.59 1.89 21.75
C ASN A 27 -23.36 2.91 20.63
N ALA A 28 -22.81 4.09 20.95
CA ALA A 28 -22.41 5.09 19.97
C ALA A 28 -21.39 4.54 18.97
N ARG A 29 -20.38 3.78 19.43
CA ARG A 29 -19.38 3.15 18.56
C ARG A 29 -19.98 2.07 17.66
N ARG A 30 -21.00 1.33 18.12
CA ARG A 30 -21.73 0.37 17.28
C ARG A 30 -22.59 1.08 16.24
N ALA A 31 -23.32 2.11 16.64
CA ALA A 31 -24.16 2.91 15.76
C ALA A 31 -23.31 3.62 14.68
N SER A 32 -22.18 4.22 15.07
CA SER A 32 -21.28 4.89 14.13
C SER A 32 -20.72 3.90 13.10
N ARG A 33 -20.29 2.71 13.50
CA ARG A 33 -19.86 1.65 12.56
C ARG A 33 -20.96 1.24 11.60
N PHE A 34 -22.19 1.07 12.10
CA PHE A 34 -23.34 0.70 11.27
C PHE A 34 -23.61 1.76 10.19
N ILE A 35 -23.65 3.03 10.59
CA ILE A 35 -23.84 4.17 9.67
C ILE A 35 -22.69 4.22 8.66
N MET A 36 -21.43 4.18 9.14
CA MET A 36 -20.26 4.25 8.27
C MET A 36 -20.17 3.09 7.29
N ARG A 37 -20.60 1.88 7.67
CA ARG A 37 -20.66 0.72 6.77
C ARG A 37 -21.59 0.94 5.58
N ARG A 38 -22.65 1.76 5.74
CA ARG A 38 -23.57 2.10 4.65
C ARG A 38 -23.04 3.25 3.81
N VAL A 39 -22.46 4.25 4.45
CA VAL A 39 -22.01 5.49 3.78
C VAL A 39 -20.69 5.32 3.05
N LEU A 40 -19.69 4.67 3.66
CA LEU A 40 -18.34 4.57 3.10
C LEU A 40 -18.29 3.85 1.75
N PRO A 41 -18.95 2.69 1.54
CA PRO A 41 -18.92 2.04 0.23
C PRO A 41 -19.45 2.93 -0.88
N LEU A 42 -20.49 3.74 -0.61
CA LEU A 42 -21.05 4.66 -1.59
C LEU A 42 -20.04 5.75 -1.98
N LYS A 43 -19.32 6.30 -1.00
CA LYS A 43 -18.27 7.30 -1.23
C LYS A 43 -17.07 6.73 -1.98
N GLU A 44 -16.76 5.44 -1.77
CA GLU A 44 -15.58 4.79 -2.34
C GLU A 44 -15.82 4.18 -3.73
N ARG A 45 -17.07 4.03 -4.17
CA ARG A 45 -17.42 3.44 -5.49
C ARG A 45 -16.71 4.09 -6.67
N GLU A 46 -16.69 5.43 -6.71
CA GLU A 46 -16.04 6.15 -7.81
C GLU A 46 -14.53 5.95 -7.79
N ARG A 47 -13.92 5.94 -6.60
CA ARG A 47 -12.49 5.65 -6.45
C ARG A 47 -12.17 4.21 -6.85
N GLU A 48 -13.00 3.26 -6.47
CA GLU A 48 -12.85 1.85 -6.84
C GLU A 48 -12.89 1.64 -8.36
N LYS A 49 -13.85 2.27 -9.05
CA LYS A 49 -13.90 2.24 -10.52
C LYS A 49 -12.64 2.86 -11.13
N ALA A 50 -12.20 4.01 -10.62
CA ALA A 50 -11.01 4.69 -11.12
C ALA A 50 -9.74 3.86 -10.92
N ILE A 51 -9.57 3.18 -9.78
CA ILE A 51 -8.44 2.28 -9.54
C ILE A 51 -8.49 1.08 -10.50
N ALA A 52 -9.67 0.47 -10.67
CA ALA A 52 -9.82 -0.69 -11.56
C ALA A 52 -9.52 -0.36 -13.03
N SER A 53 -10.00 0.79 -13.53
CA SER A 53 -9.69 1.23 -14.90
C SER A 53 -8.21 1.58 -15.06
N THR A 54 -7.63 2.27 -14.08
CA THR A 54 -6.21 2.65 -14.09
C THR A 54 -5.31 1.41 -14.06
N LEU A 55 -5.62 0.41 -13.24
CA LEU A 55 -4.89 -0.88 -13.20
C LEU A 55 -4.82 -1.52 -14.59
N ALA A 56 -5.96 -1.65 -15.27
CA ALA A 56 -6.03 -2.27 -16.58
C ALA A 56 -5.21 -1.50 -17.63
N GLU A 57 -5.30 -0.16 -17.62
CA GLU A 57 -4.55 0.68 -18.55
C GLU A 57 -3.03 0.60 -18.29
N TYR A 58 -2.59 0.69 -17.04
CA TYR A 58 -1.16 0.58 -16.70
C TYR A 58 -0.59 -0.81 -17.00
N ALA A 59 -1.36 -1.88 -16.81
CA ALA A 59 -0.96 -3.23 -17.22
C ALA A 59 -0.76 -3.31 -18.74
N LYS A 60 -1.70 -2.78 -19.51
CA LYS A 60 -1.61 -2.70 -20.98
C LYS A 60 -0.39 -1.88 -21.44
N GLN A 61 -0.17 -0.70 -20.85
CA GLN A 61 0.96 0.16 -21.21
C GLN A 61 2.32 -0.43 -20.80
N THR A 62 2.37 -1.15 -19.68
CA THR A 62 3.57 -1.90 -19.26
C THR A 62 3.91 -2.98 -20.29
N ALA A 63 2.93 -3.80 -20.67
CA ALA A 63 3.11 -4.86 -21.66
C ALA A 63 3.51 -4.29 -23.04
N LYS A 64 2.86 -3.20 -23.46
CA LYS A 64 3.18 -2.48 -24.71
C LYS A 64 4.62 -1.95 -24.69
N SER A 65 5.03 -1.30 -23.61
CA SER A 65 6.37 -0.72 -23.48
C SER A 65 7.45 -1.80 -23.52
N ARG A 66 7.22 -2.95 -22.86
CA ARG A 66 8.10 -4.12 -22.96
C ARG A 66 8.18 -4.66 -24.39
N ARG A 67 7.03 -4.82 -25.07
CA ARG A 67 6.98 -5.31 -26.45
C ARG A 67 7.77 -4.45 -27.43
N TYR A 68 7.78 -3.13 -27.23
CA TYR A 68 8.52 -2.18 -28.07
C TYR A 68 9.92 -1.84 -27.52
N ASN A 69 10.39 -2.51 -26.46
CA ASN A 69 11.68 -2.28 -25.81
C ASN A 69 11.88 -0.82 -25.32
N PHE A 70 10.81 -0.17 -24.88
CA PHE A 70 10.88 1.12 -24.18
C PHE A 70 11.07 0.89 -22.68
N GLU A 71 12.30 0.55 -22.29
CA GLU A 71 12.65 0.12 -20.93
C GLU A 71 12.31 1.18 -19.86
N SER A 72 12.60 2.46 -20.11
CA SER A 72 12.29 3.51 -19.13
C SER A 72 10.78 3.63 -18.90
N SER A 73 9.99 3.59 -19.98
CA SER A 73 8.53 3.56 -19.89
C SER A 73 8.03 2.31 -19.16
N ALA A 74 8.58 1.14 -19.49
CA ALA A 74 8.20 -0.12 -18.87
C ALA A 74 8.46 -0.13 -17.35
N VAL A 75 9.60 0.41 -16.91
CA VAL A 75 9.93 0.54 -15.48
C VAL A 75 8.95 1.46 -14.77
N LEU A 76 8.62 2.62 -15.35
CA LEU A 76 7.67 3.56 -14.74
C LEU A 76 6.25 3.00 -14.65
N PHE A 77 5.74 2.42 -15.74
CA PHE A 77 4.40 1.83 -15.73
C PHE A 77 4.33 0.61 -14.79
N ASN A 78 5.38 -0.20 -14.71
CA ASN A 78 5.45 -1.32 -13.79
C ASN A 78 5.47 -0.86 -12.32
N LEU A 79 6.21 0.21 -12.01
CA LEU A 79 6.23 0.79 -10.66
C LEU A 79 4.85 1.33 -10.26
N ALA A 80 4.17 2.03 -11.16
CA ALA A 80 2.81 2.51 -10.93
C ALA A 80 1.82 1.35 -10.75
N LEU A 81 1.90 0.32 -11.60
CA LEU A 81 1.09 -0.89 -11.48
C LEU A 81 1.29 -1.58 -10.14
N PHE A 82 2.54 -1.68 -9.68
CA PHE A 82 2.89 -2.27 -8.38
C PHE A 82 2.20 -1.54 -7.21
N PHE A 83 2.17 -0.21 -7.22
CA PHE A 83 1.45 0.57 -6.22
C PHE A 83 -0.07 0.47 -6.33
N LEU A 84 -0.61 0.46 -7.54
CA LEU A 84 -2.05 0.36 -7.76
C LEU A 84 -2.61 -0.98 -7.29
N ILE A 85 -1.84 -2.08 -7.42
CA ILE A 85 -2.20 -3.39 -6.87
C ILE A 85 -2.31 -3.30 -5.34
N ALA A 86 -1.30 -2.73 -4.68
CA ALA A 86 -1.30 -2.54 -3.24
C ALA A 86 -2.45 -1.63 -2.75
N ASP A 87 -2.75 -0.53 -3.47
CA ASP A 87 -3.93 0.29 -3.17
C ASP A 87 -5.20 -0.55 -3.30
N ARG A 88 -5.35 -1.32 -4.38
CA ARG A 88 -6.54 -2.15 -4.59
C ARG A 88 -6.76 -3.19 -3.49
N ASP A 89 -5.70 -3.84 -3.03
CA ASP A 89 -5.78 -4.83 -1.95
C ASP A 89 -6.25 -4.18 -0.63
N ILE A 90 -5.67 -3.03 -0.26
CA ILE A 90 -6.06 -2.29 0.95
C ILE A 90 -7.50 -1.77 0.81
N GLN A 91 -7.90 -1.27 -0.36
CA GLN A 91 -9.26 -0.80 -0.64
C GLN A 91 -10.31 -1.88 -0.42
N ALA A 92 -10.01 -3.12 -0.82
CA ALA A 92 -10.92 -4.25 -0.69
C ALA A 92 -11.26 -4.56 0.78
N VAL A 93 -10.35 -4.26 1.72
CA VAL A 93 -10.49 -4.65 3.14
C VAL A 93 -10.65 -3.48 4.11
N LYS A 94 -10.33 -2.23 3.74
CA LYS A 94 -10.31 -1.07 4.66
C LYS A 94 -11.65 -0.78 5.33
N ILE A 95 -12.77 -0.93 4.59
CA ILE A 95 -14.10 -0.67 5.15
C ILE A 95 -14.45 -1.73 6.19
N ASP A 96 -14.12 -2.99 5.91
CA ASP A 96 -14.34 -4.08 6.86
C ASP A 96 -13.40 -3.96 8.07
N ALA A 97 -12.14 -3.57 7.91
CA ALA A 97 -11.21 -3.28 9.01
C ALA A 97 -11.78 -2.23 9.98
N LEU A 98 -12.46 -1.20 9.46
CA LEU A 98 -13.05 -0.11 10.25
C LEU A 98 -14.41 -0.47 10.88
N THR A 99 -15.30 -1.04 10.07
CA THR A 99 -16.74 -1.00 10.35
C THR A 99 -17.37 -2.36 10.57
N HIS A 100 -16.65 -3.46 10.34
CA HIS A 100 -17.26 -4.79 10.46
C HIS A 100 -17.77 -5.04 11.89
N PRO A 101 -18.98 -5.59 12.07
CA PRO A 101 -19.55 -5.81 13.39
C PRO A 101 -18.72 -6.80 14.21
N ASP A 102 -18.29 -7.89 13.58
CA ASP A 102 -17.42 -8.89 14.19
C ASP A 102 -15.97 -8.36 14.36
N PRO A 103 -15.45 -8.30 15.61
CA PRO A 103 -14.07 -7.92 15.91
C PRO A 103 -13.01 -8.82 15.26
N TRP A 104 -13.30 -10.12 15.11
CA TRP A 104 -12.36 -11.05 14.51
C TRP A 104 -12.11 -10.69 13.05
N LYS A 105 -13.18 -10.49 12.28
CA LYS A 105 -13.06 -10.03 10.90
C LYS A 105 -12.41 -8.66 10.76
N ARG A 106 -12.65 -7.70 11.66
CA ARG A 106 -11.90 -6.42 11.66
C ARG A 106 -10.40 -6.65 11.81
N SER A 107 -10.01 -7.48 12.77
CA SER A 107 -8.62 -7.81 13.06
C SER A 107 -7.96 -8.57 11.91
N LEU A 108 -8.70 -9.45 11.23
CA LEU A 108 -8.25 -10.11 9.99
C LEU A 108 -7.98 -9.09 8.88
N CYS A 109 -8.93 -8.19 8.60
CA CYS A 109 -8.76 -7.15 7.59
C CYS A 109 -7.59 -6.21 7.92
N ALA A 110 -7.42 -5.83 9.19
CA ALA A 110 -6.29 -5.02 9.64
C ALA A 110 -4.94 -5.72 9.41
N ARG A 111 -4.85 -7.04 9.66
CA ARG A 111 -3.64 -7.82 9.34
C ARG A 111 -3.36 -7.88 7.86
N ILE A 112 -4.38 -8.00 7.01
CA ILE A 112 -4.20 -7.96 5.55
C ILE A 112 -3.61 -6.61 5.13
N ILE A 113 -4.10 -5.49 5.65
CA ILE A 113 -3.54 -4.16 5.36
C ILE A 113 -2.06 -4.08 5.76
N LEU A 114 -1.74 -4.49 7.00
CA LEU A 114 -0.36 -4.49 7.48
C LEU A 114 0.55 -5.41 6.65
N LEU A 115 0.05 -6.60 6.26
CA LEU A 115 0.75 -7.54 5.39
C LEU A 115 1.05 -6.91 4.04
N THR A 116 0.05 -6.31 3.40
CA THR A 116 0.20 -5.64 2.10
C THR A 116 1.26 -4.54 2.16
N ILE A 117 1.25 -3.70 3.20
CA ILE A 117 2.24 -2.62 3.34
C ILE A 117 3.63 -3.18 3.69
N HIS A 118 3.70 -4.18 4.57
CA HIS A 118 4.97 -4.81 4.96
C HIS A 118 5.67 -5.47 3.77
N GLU A 119 4.94 -6.30 3.01
CA GLU A 119 5.47 -7.11 1.90
C GLU A 119 5.68 -6.30 0.62
N LEU A 120 5.31 -5.01 0.61
CA LEU A 120 5.54 -4.11 -0.51
C LEU A 120 7.03 -3.79 -0.67
N ASP A 121 7.77 -4.67 -1.32
CA ASP A 121 9.21 -4.53 -1.53
C ASP A 121 9.54 -3.42 -2.54
N MET A 122 9.79 -2.23 -2.01
CA MET A 122 10.12 -1.04 -2.79
C MET A 122 11.45 -1.15 -3.53
N ASP A 123 12.40 -1.94 -3.03
CA ASP A 123 13.73 -2.02 -3.63
C ASP A 123 13.70 -2.81 -4.95
N LYS A 124 12.75 -3.75 -5.10
CA LYS A 124 12.50 -4.47 -6.36
C LYS A 124 12.06 -3.58 -7.51
N VAL A 125 11.32 -2.50 -7.23
CA VAL A 125 10.67 -1.68 -8.26
C VAL A 125 11.19 -0.24 -8.34
N ALA A 126 11.78 0.29 -7.26
CA ALA A 126 12.24 1.68 -7.15
C ALA A 126 13.75 1.83 -6.88
N GLY A 127 14.51 0.74 -7.03
CA GLY A 127 15.96 0.70 -6.87
C GLY A 127 16.75 1.25 -8.07
N GLY A 128 17.90 0.63 -8.36
CA GLY A 128 18.81 1.07 -9.44
C GLY A 128 18.16 1.16 -10.82
N LYS A 129 17.24 0.25 -11.14
CA LYS A 129 16.50 0.24 -12.41
C LYS A 129 15.68 1.51 -12.63
N LEU A 130 15.02 2.02 -11.59
CA LEU A 130 14.27 3.27 -11.68
C LEU A 130 15.20 4.47 -11.89
N ARG A 131 16.32 4.54 -11.17
CA ARG A 131 17.29 5.63 -11.34
C ARG A 131 17.86 5.65 -12.76
N ALA A 132 18.23 4.49 -13.29
CA ALA A 132 18.69 4.33 -14.66
C ALA A 132 17.60 4.73 -15.67
N ALA A 133 16.36 4.27 -15.46
CA ALA A 133 15.23 4.62 -16.32
C ALA A 133 14.98 6.14 -16.41
N LEU A 134 15.01 6.83 -15.27
CA LEU A 134 14.82 8.29 -15.19
C LEU A 134 15.99 9.06 -15.82
N ALA A 135 17.22 8.58 -15.66
CA ALA A 135 18.39 9.15 -16.31
C ALA A 135 18.34 8.98 -17.84
N ASN A 136 18.08 7.76 -18.31
CA ASN A 136 18.03 7.40 -19.73
C ASN A 136 16.91 8.11 -20.48
N ALA A 137 15.78 8.37 -19.82
CA ALA A 137 14.68 9.11 -20.42
C ALA A 137 14.90 10.64 -20.42
N GLY A 138 15.97 11.14 -19.78
CA GLY A 138 16.26 12.56 -19.71
C GLY A 138 15.24 13.36 -18.89
N VAL A 139 14.68 12.73 -17.86
CA VAL A 139 13.73 13.38 -16.94
C VAL A 139 14.41 14.54 -16.21
N THR A 140 13.68 15.62 -15.96
CA THR A 140 14.21 16.80 -15.25
C THR A 140 14.63 16.46 -13.82
N GLU A 141 15.70 17.08 -13.32
CA GLU A 141 16.16 16.86 -11.93
C GLU A 141 15.08 17.18 -10.89
N GLU A 142 14.24 18.17 -11.16
CA GLU A 142 13.10 18.50 -10.31
C GLU A 142 12.10 17.34 -10.21
N ALA A 143 11.71 16.74 -11.34
CA ALA A 143 10.79 15.60 -11.33
C ALA A 143 11.41 14.36 -10.67
N LYS A 144 12.72 14.14 -10.84
CA LYS A 144 13.47 13.08 -10.14
C LYS A 144 13.47 13.30 -8.62
N ARG A 145 13.67 14.54 -8.15
CA ARG A 145 13.63 14.89 -6.73
C ARG A 145 12.25 14.65 -6.14
N GLN A 146 11.19 15.09 -6.82
CA GLN A 146 9.81 14.87 -6.38
C GLN A 146 9.47 13.37 -6.28
N ALA A 147 9.84 12.57 -7.28
CA ALA A 147 9.66 11.12 -7.26
C ALA A 147 10.44 10.46 -6.11
N THR A 148 11.70 10.87 -5.90
CA THR A 148 12.54 10.36 -4.80
C THR A 148 11.93 10.69 -3.43
N GLN A 149 11.41 11.90 -3.26
CA GLN A 149 10.76 12.31 -2.02
C GLN A 149 9.51 11.47 -1.74
N ALA A 150 8.66 11.24 -2.75
CA ALA A 150 7.49 10.37 -2.60
C ALA A 150 7.88 8.95 -2.16
N LEU A 151 8.89 8.36 -2.81
CA LEU A 151 9.39 7.03 -2.47
C LEU A 151 9.97 6.95 -1.04
N ARG A 152 10.60 8.02 -0.55
CA ARG A 152 11.07 8.10 0.84
C ARG A 152 9.92 8.10 1.83
N THR A 153 8.86 8.87 1.57
CA THR A 153 7.64 8.86 2.41
C THR A 153 7.03 7.47 2.48
N ILE A 154 6.93 6.78 1.35
CA ILE A 154 6.42 5.40 1.27
C ILE A 154 7.29 4.44 2.10
N ARG A 155 8.62 4.52 1.96
CA ARG A 155 9.55 3.67 2.72
C ARG A 155 9.45 3.90 4.23
N SER A 156 9.20 5.13 4.67
CA SER A 156 8.96 5.43 6.09
C SER A 156 7.69 4.75 6.62
N ALA A 157 6.60 4.79 5.85
CA ALA A 157 5.36 4.08 6.19
C ALA A 157 5.58 2.56 6.23
N GLN A 158 6.33 2.01 5.28
CA GLN A 158 6.70 0.59 5.27
C GLN A 158 7.50 0.19 6.52
N GLN A 159 8.51 0.98 6.92
CA GLN A 159 9.30 0.70 8.12
C GLN A 159 8.43 0.68 9.39
N ARG A 160 7.45 1.58 9.49
CA ARG A 160 6.48 1.59 10.61
C ARG A 160 5.57 0.37 10.57
N ALA A 161 5.02 0.04 9.40
CA ALA A 161 4.23 -1.16 9.20
C ALA A 161 5.03 -2.41 9.59
N GLN A 162 6.33 -2.45 9.25
CA GLN A 162 7.20 -3.57 9.59
C GLN A 162 7.41 -3.71 11.09
N LYS A 163 7.67 -2.61 11.81
CA LYS A 163 7.77 -2.63 13.27
C LYS A 163 6.50 -3.17 13.93
N GLN A 164 5.33 -2.75 13.46
CA GLN A 164 4.06 -3.19 14.04
C GLN A 164 3.69 -4.62 13.62
N PHE A 165 3.98 -5.00 12.38
CA PHE A 165 3.54 -6.27 11.80
C PHE A 165 4.48 -7.43 12.07
N THR A 166 5.79 -7.21 12.31
CA THR A 166 6.74 -8.32 12.51
C THR A 166 6.30 -9.25 13.65
N PHE A 167 5.93 -8.67 14.79
CA PHE A 167 5.40 -9.44 15.92
C PHE A 167 4.08 -10.14 15.55
N LEU A 168 3.10 -9.39 15.05
CA LEU A 168 1.78 -9.92 14.69
C LEU A 168 1.85 -11.03 13.65
N ARG A 169 2.77 -10.93 12.68
CA ARG A 169 3.02 -11.93 11.64
C ARG A 169 3.49 -13.24 12.26
N ASN A 170 4.49 -13.16 13.13
CA ASN A 170 5.08 -14.33 13.78
C ASN A 170 4.07 -14.99 14.74
N ALA A 171 3.31 -14.18 15.47
CA ALA A 171 2.34 -14.66 16.44
C ALA A 171 1.00 -15.11 15.83
N THR A 172 0.60 -14.67 14.63
CA THR A 172 -0.80 -14.86 14.17
C THR A 172 -0.99 -15.44 12.76
N ILE A 173 0.08 -15.65 11.99
CA ILE A 173 -0.02 -16.29 10.66
C ILE A 173 0.23 -17.80 10.79
N ALA A 174 -0.75 -18.58 10.36
CA ALA A 174 -0.64 -20.02 10.08
C ALA A 174 -0.10 -20.90 11.22
N HIS A 175 -0.50 -20.63 12.48
CA HIS A 175 -0.03 -21.38 13.63
C HIS A 175 1.50 -21.44 13.76
N ARG A 176 2.22 -20.43 13.25
CA ARG A 176 3.68 -20.35 13.34
C ARG A 176 4.18 -20.41 14.76
N ASP A 177 3.45 -19.78 15.67
CA ASP A 177 3.74 -19.81 17.09
C ASP A 177 3.04 -21.02 17.73
N PRO A 178 3.72 -21.89 18.48
CA PRO A 178 3.06 -23.00 19.17
C PRO A 178 2.09 -22.53 20.28
N ASP A 179 2.23 -21.31 20.80
CA ASP A 179 1.37 -20.75 21.84
C ASP A 179 0.08 -20.16 21.25
N ALA A 180 -0.97 -21.00 21.18
CA ALA A 180 -2.30 -20.61 20.71
C ALA A 180 -2.94 -19.45 21.52
N LEU A 181 -2.62 -19.33 22.81
CA LEU A 181 -3.16 -18.26 23.66
C LEU A 181 -2.51 -16.91 23.31
N LEU A 182 -1.21 -16.91 23.05
CA LEU A 182 -0.50 -15.75 22.51
C LEU A 182 -1.07 -15.33 21.14
N GLN A 183 -1.37 -16.28 20.25
CA GLN A 183 -1.99 -15.94 18.96
C GLN A 183 -3.36 -15.28 19.15
N TYR A 184 -4.22 -15.90 19.96
CA TYR A 184 -5.58 -15.40 20.20
C TYR A 184 -5.55 -14.00 20.82
N SER A 185 -4.75 -13.80 21.87
CA SER A 185 -4.61 -12.51 22.54
C SER A 185 -4.06 -11.45 21.58
N SER A 186 -3.03 -11.79 20.80
CA SER A 186 -2.46 -10.90 19.79
C SER A 186 -3.48 -10.49 18.73
N ILE A 187 -4.33 -11.40 18.25
CA ILE A 187 -5.38 -11.09 17.25
C ILE A 187 -6.42 -10.14 17.85
N VAL A 188 -6.93 -10.45 19.04
CA VAL A 188 -8.01 -9.67 19.67
C VAL A 188 -7.54 -8.27 20.10
N GLN A 189 -6.24 -8.10 20.35
CA GLN A 189 -5.65 -6.83 20.79
C GLN A 189 -5.11 -5.97 19.65
N ILE A 190 -5.31 -6.34 18.38
CA ILE A 190 -4.89 -5.49 17.25
C ILE A 190 -5.57 -4.12 17.36
N ASN A 191 -4.75 -3.07 17.38
CA ASN A 191 -5.22 -1.71 17.35
C ASN A 191 -5.58 -1.30 15.91
N GLU A 192 -6.85 -1.43 15.54
CA GLU A 192 -7.31 -1.18 14.17
C GLU A 192 -7.10 0.29 13.76
N LEU A 193 -7.17 1.23 14.70
CA LEU A 193 -6.95 2.67 14.43
C LEU A 193 -5.50 2.96 14.09
N GLU A 194 -4.56 2.30 14.77
CA GLU A 194 -3.14 2.45 14.46
C GLU A 194 -2.80 1.88 13.09
N VAL A 195 -3.39 0.73 12.72
CA VAL A 195 -3.23 0.16 11.38
C VAL A 195 -3.71 1.11 10.29
N LEU A 196 -4.85 1.78 10.53
CA LEU A 196 -5.38 2.77 9.59
C LEU A 196 -4.52 4.03 9.53
N ARG A 197 -3.90 4.43 10.64
CA ARG A 197 -2.94 5.54 10.67
C ARG A 197 -1.75 5.22 9.77
N ILE A 198 -1.16 4.04 9.89
CA ILE A 198 -0.06 3.57 9.02
C ILE A 198 -0.52 3.49 7.56
N SER A 199 -1.72 2.95 7.30
CA SER A 199 -2.28 2.92 5.95
C SER A 199 -2.49 4.33 5.38
N GLY A 200 -2.88 5.31 6.20
CA GLY A 200 -3.00 6.72 5.81
C GLY A 200 -1.66 7.32 5.40
N GLU A 201 -0.60 7.11 6.19
CA GLU A 201 0.77 7.55 5.85
C GLU A 201 1.27 6.92 4.55
N PHE A 202 1.00 5.62 4.36
CA PHE A 202 1.30 4.92 3.12
C PHE A 202 0.57 5.54 1.92
N TYR A 203 -0.71 5.87 2.08
CA TYR A 203 -1.51 6.52 1.05
C TYR A 203 -1.04 7.93 0.73
N GLU A 204 -0.59 8.69 1.72
CA GLU A 204 0.00 10.01 1.50
C GLU A 204 1.25 9.90 0.62
N GLY A 205 2.15 8.98 0.94
CA GLY A 205 3.33 8.71 0.10
C GLY A 205 2.96 8.28 -1.32
N THR A 206 1.97 7.39 -1.46
CA THR A 206 1.51 6.90 -2.77
C THR A 206 0.86 8.01 -3.59
N ARG A 207 0.08 8.88 -2.96
CA ARG A 207 -0.53 10.06 -3.61
C ARG A 207 0.54 11.00 -4.16
N LEU A 208 1.56 11.33 -3.35
CA LEU A 208 2.68 12.15 -3.82
C LEU A 208 3.35 11.55 -5.06
N PHE A 209 3.50 10.23 -5.10
CA PHE A 209 4.05 9.55 -6.26
C PHE A 209 3.12 9.65 -7.47
N LEU A 210 1.82 9.37 -7.29
CA LEU A 210 0.81 9.45 -8.35
C LEU A 210 0.63 10.88 -8.90
N ASP A 211 0.87 11.92 -8.10
CA ASP A 211 0.84 13.32 -8.54
C ASP A 211 2.02 13.67 -9.46
N VAL A 212 3.16 13.00 -9.27
CA VAL A 212 4.39 13.20 -10.07
C VAL A 212 4.40 12.29 -11.30
N LEU A 213 3.78 11.12 -11.21
CA LEU A 213 3.82 10.08 -12.24
C LEU A 213 3.37 10.55 -13.64
N PRO A 214 2.27 11.31 -13.85
CA PRO A 214 1.92 11.84 -15.16
C PRO A 214 3.04 12.68 -15.78
N LYS A 215 3.73 13.50 -14.97
CA LYS A 215 4.86 14.32 -15.44
C LYS A 215 6.01 13.43 -15.91
N LEU A 216 6.31 12.36 -15.17
CA LEU A 216 7.34 11.38 -15.56
C LEU A 216 6.96 10.69 -16.87
N VAL A 217 5.73 10.18 -16.96
CA VAL A 217 5.23 9.46 -18.15
C VAL A 217 5.25 10.37 -19.38
N ILE A 218 4.81 11.63 -19.26
CA ILE A 218 4.85 12.59 -20.37
C ILE A 218 6.29 12.82 -20.83
N GLN A 219 7.22 13.09 -19.91
CA GLN A 219 8.62 13.36 -20.28
C GLN A 219 9.27 12.16 -20.98
N VAL A 220 9.04 10.95 -20.44
CA VAL A 220 9.56 9.71 -21.02
C VAL A 220 8.90 9.37 -22.37
N GLY A 221 7.62 9.73 -22.53
CA GLY A 221 6.84 9.51 -23.75
C GLY A 221 7.05 10.54 -24.86
N THR A 222 7.79 11.62 -24.62
CA THR A 222 8.10 12.62 -25.67
C THR A 222 9.01 12.03 -26.75
N LEU A 223 8.98 12.58 -27.97
CA LEU A 223 9.91 12.17 -29.05
C LEU A 223 11.38 12.20 -28.57
N PRO A 224 11.90 13.28 -27.93
CA PRO A 224 13.24 13.26 -27.36
C PRO A 224 13.46 12.16 -26.32
N GLY A 225 12.47 11.89 -25.46
CA GLY A 225 12.54 10.82 -24.45
C GLY A 225 12.60 9.42 -25.06
N LEU A 226 11.82 9.17 -26.11
CA LEU A 226 11.83 7.92 -26.87
C LEU A 226 13.14 7.74 -27.65
N PHE A 227 13.65 8.79 -28.30
CA PHE A 227 14.94 8.75 -28.99
C PHE A 227 16.10 8.46 -28.04
N LYS A 228 16.11 9.05 -26.83
CA LYS A 228 17.13 8.76 -25.82
C LYS A 228 17.08 7.31 -25.34
N GLN A 229 15.89 6.75 -25.17
CA GLN A 229 15.71 5.32 -24.84
C GLN A 229 16.27 4.42 -25.94
N LEU A 230 16.00 4.73 -27.21
CA LEU A 230 16.53 3.97 -28.36
C LEU A 230 18.05 4.09 -28.48
N ARG A 231 18.64 5.26 -28.21
CA ARG A 231 20.11 5.43 -28.19
C ARG A 231 20.76 4.67 -27.04
N ALA A 232 20.19 4.74 -25.84
CA ALA A 232 20.69 3.99 -24.69
C ALA A 232 20.71 2.47 -24.97
N ARG A 233 19.69 1.96 -25.68
CA ARG A 233 19.66 0.58 -26.17
C ARG A 233 20.79 0.27 -27.15
N SER A 234 21.02 1.14 -28.15
CA SER A 234 22.08 0.94 -29.14
C SER A 234 23.45 0.79 -28.47
N ASN A 235 23.73 1.61 -27.45
CA ASN A 235 25.00 1.57 -26.74
C ASN A 235 25.14 0.28 -25.91
N MET A 236 24.09 -0.16 -25.20
CA MET A 236 24.12 -1.42 -24.43
C MET A 236 24.30 -2.65 -25.32
N ASN A 237 23.72 -2.65 -26.52
CA ASN A 237 23.90 -3.73 -27.48
C ASN A 237 25.32 -3.76 -28.08
N ALA A 238 25.94 -2.59 -28.29
CA ALA A 238 27.31 -2.49 -28.76
C ALA A 238 28.32 -2.98 -27.69
N ASP A 239 28.11 -2.61 -26.43
CA ASP A 239 28.96 -3.05 -25.31
C ASP A 239 28.90 -4.57 -25.11
N ASN A 240 27.71 -5.17 -25.21
CA ASN A 240 27.56 -6.64 -25.12
C ASN A 240 28.22 -7.38 -26.29
N HIS A 241 28.25 -6.80 -27.49
CA HIS A 241 28.91 -7.41 -28.65
C HIS A 241 30.44 -7.40 -28.52
N ASN A 242 31.01 -6.30 -28.04
CA ASN A 242 32.46 -6.19 -27.76
C ASN A 242 32.92 -7.12 -26.63
N THR A 243 32.04 -7.42 -25.67
CA THR A 243 32.38 -8.31 -24.54
C THR A 243 32.37 -9.79 -24.97
N GLN A 244 31.59 -10.15 -26.00
CA GLN A 244 31.56 -11.53 -26.53
C GLN A 244 32.70 -11.84 -27.50
N GLU A 245 33.27 -10.84 -28.18
CA GLU A 245 34.47 -11.04 -29.03
C GLU A 245 35.78 -11.12 -28.23
N ALA A 246 35.81 -10.63 -26.99
CA ALA A 246 36.99 -10.68 -26.12
C ALA A 246 37.21 -12.03 -25.42
N ASP A 247 36.22 -12.94 -25.46
CA ASP A 247 36.23 -14.24 -24.76
C ASP A 247 36.47 -15.45 -25.70
N ILE A 248 36.93 -15.21 -26.95
CA ILE A 248 37.38 -16.29 -27.84
C ILE A 248 38.88 -16.52 -27.57
N PRO A 249 39.29 -17.61 -26.89
CA PRO A 249 40.70 -17.94 -26.79
C PRO A 249 41.23 -18.21 -28.20
N ALA A 250 42.34 -17.58 -28.54
CA ALA A 250 43.06 -17.83 -29.76
C ALA A 250 43.71 -19.22 -29.66
N ASP A 251 43.05 -20.23 -30.26
CA ASP A 251 43.64 -21.52 -30.61
C ASP A 251 44.07 -21.53 -32.09
#